data_AF-A0A957BUB1-F1
#
_entry.id   AF-A0A957BUB1-F1
#
_cell.length_a   1.000
_cell.length_b   1.000
_cell.length_c   1.000
_cell.angle_alpha   90.00
_cell.angle_beta   90.00
_cell.angle_gamma   90.00
#
_symmetry.space_group_name_H-M   'P 1'
#
loop_
_entity.id
_entity.type
_entity.pdbx_description
1 polymer ?
#
loop_
_entity_poly.entity_id
_entity_poly.type
_entity_poly.pdbx_seq_one_letter_code
_entity_poly.pdbx_strand_id
1 'polypeptide(L)'
;IWTRLSAEDEDCTTDTCAAIGGICPFYRARTAAETAQVVIVNHALLVADALAPQPVLPEYDAVIIDEAQHLEEATTSSLSFHLDVPQLKYHLGDLSGKSRGLISDLLRALATGAPEATARQYAEYAELIREAARLTATRATALFDALDALYGEFGRPDTQALRLTTRERKHAHFEHATGVWNELRDYFDALVTGLRRMSGGMQRLGNYPIPNHADLANALAAAARYTAEIQRQLDNVFAATDDKASNNILWLTRSGERGVVLHNAPAHVGQLIDASLWSPKSSVILTGATLRTGQTFTFLSERLAAANVETLIIPSPFDYKQAALLYLPTDMAEPNERSRFQAGIERAIVELATALDGHVLALFTSYMQLRQTAQSISPRLALGGIEMLEQNDAGRQLVIDSFRDNPRSVLLGTRSFWEGIDLPG
;
A
#
# COMPACT_ATOMS: atom_id res chain seq x y z
N ILE A 1 -9.64 -9.22 -13.46
CA ILE A 1 -9.80 -10.70 -13.39
C ILE A 1 -9.52 -11.19 -11.97
N TRP A 2 -8.38 -10.85 -11.37
CA TRP A 2 -8.05 -11.21 -9.98
C TRP A 2 -9.10 -10.75 -8.94
N THR A 3 -9.59 -9.52 -9.01
CA THR A 3 -10.68 -9.00 -8.15
C THR A 3 -12.04 -9.70 -8.33
N ARG A 4 -12.18 -10.58 -9.34
CA ARG A 4 -13.38 -11.41 -9.55
C ARG A 4 -13.12 -12.88 -9.18
N LEU A 5 -11.88 -13.26 -8.90
CA LEU A 5 -11.44 -14.62 -8.56
C LEU A 5 -10.98 -14.74 -7.10
N SER A 6 -10.51 -13.64 -6.51
CA SER A 6 -10.18 -13.55 -5.09
C SER A 6 -11.43 -13.14 -4.31
N ALA A 7 -11.65 -13.78 -3.17
CA ALA A 7 -12.55 -13.28 -2.14
C ALA A 7 -11.71 -12.36 -1.25
N GLU A 8 -12.03 -11.07 -1.22
CA GLU A 8 -11.47 -10.15 -0.23
C GLU A 8 -12.18 -10.44 1.11
N ASP A 9 -11.51 -11.21 1.97
CA ASP A 9 -11.67 -11.52 3.41
C ASP A 9 -13.05 -11.55 4.13
N GLU A 10 -14.17 -11.23 3.49
CA GLU A 10 -15.47 -11.08 4.18
C GLU A 10 -16.40 -12.28 3.98
N ASP A 11 -16.16 -13.12 2.96
CA ASP A 11 -16.98 -14.29 2.59
C ASP A 11 -16.33 -15.66 2.86
N CYS A 12 -15.10 -15.70 3.39
CA CYS A 12 -14.33 -16.95 3.57
C CYS A 12 -14.42 -17.49 5.01
N THR A 13 -15.56 -18.05 5.40
CA THR A 13 -15.72 -18.70 6.71
C THR A 13 -15.26 -20.17 6.72
N THR A 14 -15.00 -20.72 7.91
CA THR A 14 -14.68 -22.14 8.11
C THR A 14 -15.80 -23.05 7.60
N ASP A 15 -17.05 -22.61 7.72
CA ASP A 15 -18.24 -23.34 7.28
C ASP A 15 -18.37 -23.31 5.75
N THR A 16 -18.14 -22.16 5.11
CA THR A 16 -18.09 -22.03 3.65
C THR A 16 -16.95 -22.90 3.08
N CYS A 17 -15.81 -22.95 3.76
CA CYS A 17 -14.68 -23.78 3.37
C CYS A 17 -14.96 -25.29 3.56
N ALA A 18 -15.64 -25.68 4.63
CA ALA A 18 -16.07 -27.06 4.85
C ALA A 18 -17.10 -27.49 3.80
N ALA A 19 -18.01 -26.61 3.39
CA ALA A 19 -19.02 -26.86 2.36
C ALA A 19 -18.42 -27.12 0.97
N ILE A 20 -17.24 -26.56 0.66
CA ILE A 20 -16.48 -26.86 -0.57
C ILE A 20 -15.45 -27.99 -0.39
N GLY A 21 -15.50 -28.74 0.73
CA GLY A 21 -14.64 -29.89 0.98
C GLY A 21 -13.19 -29.55 1.31
N GLY A 22 -12.92 -28.35 1.85
CA GLY A 22 -11.59 -27.95 2.30
C GLY A 22 -10.60 -27.67 1.16
N ILE A 23 -11.06 -27.47 -0.07
CA ILE A 23 -10.20 -27.20 -1.23
C ILE A 23 -9.65 -25.77 -1.27
N CYS A 24 -10.16 -24.86 -0.42
CA CYS A 24 -9.74 -23.47 -0.39
C CYS A 24 -8.22 -23.36 -0.12
N PRO A 25 -7.43 -22.79 -1.05
CA PRO A 25 -5.99 -22.65 -0.85
C PRO A 25 -5.62 -21.88 0.43
N PHE A 26 -6.40 -20.83 0.77
CA PHE A 26 -6.21 -20.05 1.99
C PHE A 26 -6.39 -20.88 3.25
N TYR A 27 -7.51 -21.61 3.37
CA TYR A 27 -7.77 -22.43 4.55
C TYR A 27 -6.76 -23.56 4.68
N ARG A 28 -6.40 -24.22 3.57
CA ARG A 28 -5.34 -25.26 3.59
C ARG A 28 -4.01 -24.70 4.09
N ALA A 29 -3.63 -23.49 3.66
CA ALA A 29 -2.42 -22.83 4.15
C ALA A 29 -2.53 -22.49 5.64
N ARG A 30 -3.69 -21.98 6.10
CA ARG A 30 -3.94 -21.67 7.51
C ARG A 30 -3.87 -22.91 8.40
N THR A 31 -4.58 -23.98 8.07
CA THR A 31 -4.55 -25.24 8.82
C THR A 31 -3.16 -25.89 8.79
N ALA A 32 -2.44 -25.81 7.66
CA ALA A 32 -1.05 -26.27 7.61
C ALA A 32 -0.15 -25.47 8.55
N ALA A 33 -0.33 -24.14 8.62
CA ALA A 33 0.43 -23.26 9.50
C ALA A 33 0.23 -23.61 10.99
N GLU A 34 -0.98 -23.99 11.41
CA GLU A 34 -1.28 -24.36 12.82
C GLU A 34 -0.42 -25.52 13.36
N THR A 35 0.07 -26.40 12.47
CA THR A 35 0.89 -27.55 12.85
C THR A 35 2.35 -27.45 12.39
N ALA A 36 2.70 -26.35 11.70
CA ALA A 36 4.04 -26.12 11.17
C ALA A 36 4.99 -25.64 12.27
N GLN A 37 6.24 -26.11 12.23
CA GLN A 37 7.31 -25.61 13.09
C GLN A 37 7.90 -24.30 12.57
N VAL A 38 7.76 -24.04 11.26
CA VAL A 38 8.24 -22.83 10.59
C VAL A 38 7.16 -22.35 9.63
N VAL A 39 6.77 -21.09 9.76
CA VAL A 39 5.82 -20.42 8.87
C VAL A 39 6.54 -19.27 8.18
N ILE A 40 6.48 -19.24 6.84
CA ILE A 40 7.11 -18.19 6.03
C ILE A 40 6.02 -17.24 5.58
N VAL A 41 6.17 -15.96 5.95
CA VAL A 41 5.25 -14.88 5.57
C VAL A 41 6.04 -13.70 5.03
N ASN A 42 5.37 -12.82 4.28
CA ASN A 42 5.95 -11.54 3.89
C ASN A 42 5.84 -10.52 5.04
N HIS A 43 6.58 -9.41 4.93
CA HIS A 43 6.55 -8.35 5.96
C HIS A 43 5.16 -7.74 6.14
N ALA A 44 4.39 -7.59 5.06
CA ALA A 44 3.05 -7.00 5.13
C ALA A 44 2.11 -7.82 6.02
N LEU A 45 2.09 -9.15 5.87
CA LEU A 45 1.30 -10.05 6.70
C LEU A 45 1.83 -10.12 8.13
N LEU A 46 3.15 -10.16 8.32
CA LEU A 46 3.76 -10.13 9.66
C LEU A 46 3.35 -8.87 10.44
N VAL A 47 3.42 -7.71 9.81
CA VAL A 47 3.03 -6.44 10.43
C VAL A 47 1.52 -6.39 10.67
N ALA A 48 0.71 -6.74 9.67
CA ALA A 48 -0.74 -6.73 9.82
C ALA A 48 -1.19 -7.64 10.96
N ASP A 49 -0.59 -8.82 11.08
CA ASP A 49 -0.82 -9.77 12.17
C ASP A 49 -0.44 -9.19 13.54
N ALA A 50 0.77 -8.63 13.65
CA ALA A 50 1.28 -8.07 14.91
C ALA A 50 0.46 -6.87 15.41
N LEU A 51 -0.19 -6.14 14.50
CA LEU A 51 -1.04 -4.99 14.82
C LEU A 51 -2.52 -5.34 14.97
N ALA A 52 -2.93 -6.53 14.54
CA ALA A 52 -4.32 -6.95 14.56
C ALA A 52 -4.78 -7.26 15.99
N PRO A 53 -6.00 -6.86 16.38
CA PRO A 53 -6.61 -7.32 17.63
C PRO A 53 -6.83 -8.84 17.68
N GLN A 54 -6.96 -9.46 16.51
CA GLN A 54 -7.09 -10.90 16.33
C GLN A 54 -6.07 -11.35 15.28
N PRO A 55 -4.93 -11.92 15.68
CA PRO A 55 -3.91 -12.39 14.75
C PRO A 55 -4.46 -13.56 13.92
N VAL A 56 -4.00 -13.62 12.66
CA VAL A 56 -4.28 -14.68 11.69
C VAL A 56 -3.22 -15.77 11.78
N LEU A 57 -2.00 -15.42 12.17
CA LEU A 57 -0.89 -16.36 12.33
C LEU A 57 -1.05 -17.17 13.64
N PRO A 58 -0.61 -18.44 13.66
CA PRO A 58 -0.48 -19.20 14.90
C PRO A 58 0.41 -18.48 15.92
N GLU A 59 0.29 -18.79 17.20
CA GLU A 59 1.17 -18.20 18.23
C GLU A 59 2.64 -18.57 17.97
N TYR A 60 3.54 -17.57 18.09
CA TYR A 60 4.97 -17.73 17.88
C TYR A 60 5.78 -16.84 18.83
N ASP A 61 6.85 -17.40 19.40
CA ASP A 61 7.76 -16.71 20.33
C ASP A 61 9.02 -16.16 19.66
N ALA A 62 9.37 -16.66 18.47
CA ALA A 62 10.57 -16.29 17.74
C ALA A 62 10.25 -15.85 16.31
N VAL A 63 10.94 -14.82 15.81
CA VAL A 63 10.79 -14.33 14.45
C VAL A 63 12.15 -14.03 13.82
N ILE A 64 12.30 -14.41 12.55
CA ILE A 64 13.45 -14.04 11.71
C ILE A 64 12.90 -13.10 10.65
N ILE A 65 13.40 -11.86 10.64
CA ILE A 65 13.05 -10.85 9.65
C ILE A 65 14.20 -10.76 8.67
N ASP A 66 14.00 -11.40 7.51
CA ASP A 66 14.90 -11.29 6.38
C ASP A 66 14.67 -9.99 5.61
N GLU A 67 15.73 -9.46 5.00
CA GLU A 67 15.78 -8.14 4.37
C GLU A 67 15.19 -7.02 5.25
N ALA A 68 15.61 -7.01 6.51
CA ALA A 68 15.05 -6.15 7.57
C ALA A 68 15.12 -4.64 7.26
N GLN A 69 15.93 -4.22 6.28
CA GLN A 69 15.91 -2.84 5.79
C GLN A 69 14.54 -2.39 5.23
N HIS A 70 13.67 -3.32 4.84
CA HIS A 70 12.33 -3.01 4.34
C HIS A 70 11.25 -2.97 5.43
N LEU A 71 11.56 -3.39 6.67
CA LEU A 71 10.55 -3.55 7.72
C LEU A 71 9.85 -2.24 8.06
N GLU A 72 10.60 -1.13 8.10
CA GLU A 72 10.04 0.18 8.40
C GLU A 72 9.07 0.66 7.30
N GLU A 73 9.45 0.49 6.04
CA GLU A 73 8.62 0.83 4.88
C GLU A 73 7.36 -0.03 4.87
N ALA A 74 7.49 -1.34 5.06
CA ALA A 74 6.36 -2.27 5.17
C ALA A 74 5.41 -1.88 6.31
N THR A 75 5.95 -1.47 7.45
CA THR A 75 5.15 -1.03 8.61
C THR A 75 4.42 0.27 8.32
N THR A 76 5.12 1.24 7.73
CA THR A 76 4.55 2.52 7.34
C THR A 76 3.44 2.34 6.31
N SER A 77 3.65 1.49 5.29
CA SER A 77 2.64 1.17 4.27
C SER A 77 1.41 0.48 4.87
N SER A 78 1.58 -0.46 5.81
CA SER A 78 0.45 -1.13 6.48
C SER A 78 -0.40 -0.18 7.32
N LEU A 79 0.17 0.93 7.79
CA LEU A 79 -0.52 1.95 8.59
C LEU A 79 -0.97 3.16 7.76
N SER A 80 -0.59 3.18 6.48
CA SER A 80 -0.93 4.27 5.58
C SER A 80 -2.41 4.19 5.21
N PHE A 81 -3.08 5.33 5.33
CA PHE A 81 -4.43 5.52 4.84
C PHE A 81 -4.39 6.38 3.58
N HIS A 82 -5.12 5.96 2.55
CA HIS A 82 -5.36 6.79 1.38
C HIS A 82 -6.85 6.81 1.04
N LEU A 83 -7.33 7.94 0.53
CA LEU A 83 -8.71 8.09 0.10
C LEU A 83 -8.79 8.97 -1.14
N ASP A 84 -9.55 8.52 -2.13
CA ASP A 84 -9.94 9.30 -3.29
C ASP A 84 -11.48 9.32 -3.48
N VAL A 85 -11.97 10.22 -4.33
CA VAL A 85 -13.42 10.34 -4.61
C VAL A 85 -14.00 9.05 -5.17
N PRO A 86 -13.39 8.40 -6.17
CA PRO A 86 -13.91 7.14 -6.71
C PRO A 86 -14.07 6.04 -5.65
N GLN A 87 -13.07 5.83 -4.79
CA GLN A 87 -13.08 4.84 -3.71
C GLN A 87 -14.20 5.13 -2.72
N LEU A 88 -14.34 6.39 -2.29
CA LEU A 88 -15.42 6.78 -1.37
C LEU A 88 -16.81 6.63 -2.02
N LYS A 89 -16.98 7.04 -3.27
CA LYS A 89 -18.26 6.89 -4.00
C LYS A 89 -18.62 5.43 -4.25
N TYR A 90 -17.64 4.57 -4.51
CA TYR A 90 -17.88 3.13 -4.68
C TYR A 90 -18.44 2.53 -3.39
N HIS A 91 -17.78 2.78 -2.26
CA HIS A 91 -18.23 2.33 -0.94
C HIS A 91 -19.66 2.83 -0.61
N LEU A 92 -19.91 4.13 -0.78
CA LEU A 92 -21.23 4.72 -0.53
C LEU A 92 -22.30 4.24 -1.54
N GLY A 93 -21.89 3.91 -2.75
CA GLY A 93 -22.74 3.32 -3.79
C GLY A 93 -23.26 1.94 -3.40
N ASP A 94 -22.40 1.11 -2.81
CA ASP A 94 -22.76 -0.21 -2.28
C ASP A 94 -23.81 -0.13 -1.15
N LEU A 95 -23.70 0.90 -0.31
CA LEU A 95 -24.65 1.16 0.77
C LEU A 95 -25.96 1.82 0.31
N SER A 96 -25.93 2.62 -0.76
CA SER A 96 -27.09 3.41 -1.23
C SER A 96 -27.90 2.75 -2.34
N GLY A 97 -27.33 1.79 -3.09
CA GLY A 97 -27.91 1.25 -4.32
C GLY A 97 -29.22 0.48 -4.12
N LYS A 98 -30.34 0.89 -4.74
CA LYS A 98 -31.69 0.33 -4.48
C LYS A 98 -31.91 -1.12 -4.93
N SER A 99 -31.16 -1.59 -5.93
CA SER A 99 -31.39 -2.89 -6.56
C SER A 99 -30.19 -3.84 -6.46
N ARG A 100 -29.03 -3.31 -6.04
CA ARG A 100 -27.74 -4.00 -5.93
C ARG A 100 -26.94 -3.39 -4.76
N GLY A 101 -26.00 -4.15 -4.24
CA GLY A 101 -25.11 -3.75 -3.15
C GLY A 101 -25.58 -4.28 -1.80
N LEU A 102 -24.70 -4.21 -0.79
CA LEU A 102 -24.85 -4.89 0.48
C LEU A 102 -26.22 -4.72 1.15
N ILE A 103 -26.72 -3.48 1.22
CA ILE A 103 -28.02 -3.20 1.86
C ILE A 103 -29.18 -3.84 1.07
N SER A 104 -29.10 -3.88 -0.27
CA SER A 104 -30.13 -4.53 -1.10
C SER A 104 -30.13 -6.04 -0.94
N ASP A 105 -28.94 -6.65 -0.88
CA ASP A 105 -28.79 -8.10 -0.75
C ASP A 105 -29.23 -8.56 0.64
N LEU A 106 -28.89 -7.78 1.68
CA LEU A 106 -29.39 -7.97 3.04
C LEU A 106 -30.93 -7.96 3.10
N LEU A 107 -31.58 -6.93 2.52
CA LEU A 107 -33.04 -6.82 2.55
C LEU A 107 -33.73 -7.99 1.84
N ARG A 108 -33.13 -8.49 0.75
CA ARG A 108 -33.65 -9.66 0.02
C ARG A 108 -33.55 -10.94 0.85
N ALA A 109 -32.42 -11.14 1.52
CA ALA A 109 -32.23 -12.29 2.40
C ALA A 109 -33.21 -12.24 3.60
N LEU A 110 -33.36 -11.06 4.22
CA LEU A 110 -34.30 -10.86 5.32
C LEU A 110 -35.75 -11.10 4.90
N ALA A 111 -36.16 -10.65 3.72
CA ALA A 111 -37.51 -10.90 3.19
C ALA A 111 -37.82 -12.39 2.97
N THR A 112 -36.78 -13.23 2.85
CA THR A 112 -36.93 -14.68 2.61
C THR A 112 -36.97 -15.48 3.91
N GLY A 113 -36.16 -15.10 4.91
CA GLY A 113 -35.91 -15.93 6.09
C GLY A 113 -36.26 -15.32 7.44
N ALA A 114 -36.45 -14.00 7.54
CA ALA A 114 -36.75 -13.33 8.80
C ALA A 114 -38.27 -13.15 9.03
N PRO A 115 -38.73 -12.95 10.29
CA PRO A 115 -40.11 -12.59 10.56
C PRO A 115 -40.52 -11.31 9.82
N GLU A 116 -41.74 -11.26 9.30
CA GLU A 116 -42.21 -10.14 8.46
C GLU A 116 -42.08 -8.78 9.16
N ALA A 117 -42.42 -8.71 10.46
CA ALA A 117 -42.27 -7.50 11.26
C ALA A 117 -40.80 -7.04 11.35
N THR A 118 -39.87 -7.99 11.51
CA THR A 118 -38.43 -7.71 11.52
C THR A 118 -37.94 -7.27 10.15
N ALA A 119 -38.33 -7.95 9.07
CA ALA A 119 -37.95 -7.58 7.71
C ALA A 119 -38.42 -6.16 7.35
N ARG A 120 -39.66 -5.78 7.72
CA ARG A 120 -40.18 -4.42 7.54
C ARG A 120 -39.39 -3.39 8.33
N GLN A 121 -39.09 -3.67 9.61
CA GLN A 121 -38.28 -2.78 10.44
C GLN A 121 -36.88 -2.53 9.85
N TYR A 122 -36.24 -3.57 9.32
CA TYR A 122 -34.95 -3.44 8.64
C TYR A 122 -35.05 -2.66 7.33
N ALA A 123 -36.13 -2.83 6.56
CA ALA A 123 -36.38 -2.05 5.36
C ALA A 123 -36.51 -0.55 5.65
N GLU A 124 -37.26 -0.18 6.68
CA GLU A 124 -37.38 1.22 7.12
C GLU A 124 -36.02 1.78 7.57
N TYR A 125 -35.25 1.00 8.33
CA TYR A 125 -33.94 1.42 8.80
C TYR A 125 -32.91 1.53 7.65
N ALA A 126 -32.99 0.65 6.67
CA ALA A 126 -32.15 0.67 5.48
C ALA A 126 -32.35 1.93 4.65
N GLU A 127 -33.57 2.46 4.53
CA GLU A 127 -33.80 3.72 3.81
C GLU A 127 -33.09 4.91 4.47
N LEU A 128 -32.96 4.92 5.81
CA LEU A 128 -32.16 5.94 6.51
C LEU A 128 -30.67 5.85 6.15
N ILE A 129 -30.12 4.63 6.11
CA ILE A 129 -28.72 4.40 5.71
C ILE A 129 -28.51 4.80 4.26
N ARG A 130 -29.42 4.42 3.36
CA ARG A 130 -29.34 4.75 1.94
C ARG A 130 -29.35 6.25 1.70
N GLU A 131 -30.23 6.97 2.38
CA GLU A 131 -30.33 8.42 2.24
C GLU A 131 -29.08 9.12 2.78
N ALA A 132 -28.59 8.71 3.96
CA ALA A 132 -27.34 9.24 4.49
C ALA A 132 -26.16 8.96 3.53
N ALA A 133 -26.05 7.75 2.97
CA ALA A 133 -24.99 7.39 2.03
C ALA A 133 -25.04 8.22 0.74
N ARG A 134 -26.25 8.45 0.22
CA ARG A 134 -26.49 9.29 -0.98
C ARG A 134 -26.12 10.76 -0.73
N LEU A 135 -26.49 11.30 0.43
CA LEU A 135 -26.15 12.67 0.82
C LEU A 135 -24.63 12.82 0.99
N THR A 136 -23.98 11.88 1.68
CA THR A 136 -22.53 11.82 1.82
C THR A 136 -21.84 11.76 0.46
N ALA A 137 -22.28 10.89 -0.45
CA ALA A 137 -21.65 10.73 -1.76
C ALA A 137 -21.75 11.99 -2.63
N THR A 138 -22.88 12.70 -2.51
CA THR A 138 -23.12 13.97 -3.22
C THR A 138 -22.14 15.04 -2.75
N ARG A 139 -21.98 15.17 -1.43
CA ARG A 139 -21.14 16.18 -0.78
C ARG A 139 -19.66 15.83 -0.78
N ALA A 140 -19.30 14.55 -0.84
CA ALA A 140 -17.92 14.09 -0.92
C ALA A 140 -17.17 14.71 -2.10
N THR A 141 -17.83 14.94 -3.24
CA THR A 141 -17.21 15.61 -4.39
C THR A 141 -16.70 17.00 -4.02
N ALA A 142 -17.50 17.80 -3.29
CA ALA A 142 -17.12 19.15 -2.89
C ALA A 142 -15.90 19.17 -1.96
N LEU A 143 -15.75 18.16 -1.08
CA LEU A 143 -14.59 18.03 -0.21
C LEU A 143 -13.30 17.87 -1.05
N PHE A 144 -13.33 16.96 -2.01
CA PHE A 144 -12.16 16.67 -2.84
C PHE A 144 -11.92 17.73 -3.91
N ASP A 145 -12.94 18.44 -4.39
CA ASP A 145 -12.77 19.62 -5.24
C ASP A 145 -12.03 20.73 -4.48
N ALA A 146 -12.34 20.94 -3.19
CA ALA A 146 -11.61 21.88 -2.34
C ALA A 146 -10.14 21.45 -2.12
N LEU A 147 -9.88 20.15 -1.97
CA LEU A 147 -8.53 19.61 -1.89
C LEU A 147 -7.78 19.68 -3.25
N ASP A 148 -8.45 19.50 -4.39
CA ASP A 148 -7.85 19.66 -5.73
C ASP A 148 -7.52 21.13 -6.00
N ALA A 149 -8.36 22.07 -5.55
CA ALA A 149 -8.05 23.50 -5.60
C ALA A 149 -6.81 23.85 -4.75
N LEU A 150 -6.69 23.29 -3.55
CA LEU A 150 -5.50 23.44 -2.72
C LEU A 150 -4.24 22.85 -3.41
N TYR A 151 -4.38 21.68 -4.03
CA TYR A 151 -3.30 21.08 -4.82
C TYR A 151 -2.94 21.94 -6.04
N GLY A 152 -3.92 22.56 -6.71
CA GLY A 152 -3.68 23.47 -7.83
C GLY A 152 -2.86 24.70 -7.43
N GLU A 153 -3.05 25.21 -6.22
CA GLU A 153 -2.34 26.37 -5.69
C GLU A 153 -0.89 26.04 -5.26
N PHE A 154 -0.69 24.93 -4.55
CA PHE A 154 0.60 24.62 -3.90
C PHE A 154 1.34 23.41 -4.48
N GLY A 155 0.64 22.54 -5.20
CA GLY A 155 1.18 21.32 -5.78
C GLY A 155 2.21 21.63 -6.85
N ARG A 156 3.26 20.81 -6.91
CA ARG A 156 4.32 20.97 -7.89
C ARG A 156 4.32 19.84 -8.91
N PRO A 157 4.54 20.12 -10.21
CA PRO A 157 4.56 19.09 -11.25
C PRO A 157 5.70 18.07 -11.09
N ASP A 158 6.81 18.47 -10.47
CA ASP A 158 8.02 17.67 -10.29
C ASP A 158 7.89 16.63 -9.17
N THR A 159 7.22 16.96 -8.07
CA THR A 159 7.04 16.04 -6.93
C THR A 159 5.80 15.17 -7.03
N GLN A 160 4.80 15.58 -7.82
CA GLN A 160 3.46 14.97 -7.88
C GLN A 160 2.78 14.80 -6.50
N ALA A 161 3.29 15.51 -5.48
CA ALA A 161 2.87 15.41 -4.10
C ALA A 161 2.95 16.78 -3.43
N LEU A 162 1.92 17.12 -2.66
CA LEU A 162 1.81 18.31 -1.83
C LEU A 162 1.69 17.88 -0.37
N ARG A 163 2.72 18.11 0.43
CA ARG A 163 2.66 17.92 1.89
C ARG A 163 1.78 19.01 2.51
N LEU A 164 0.85 18.60 3.37
CA LEU A 164 -0.03 19.50 4.11
C LEU A 164 0.68 19.92 5.40
N THR A 165 1.25 21.13 5.41
CA THR A 165 1.82 21.74 6.61
C THR A 165 0.91 22.85 7.14
N THR A 166 1.35 23.51 8.20
CA THR A 166 0.64 24.60 8.87
C THR A 166 0.33 25.74 7.89
N ARG A 167 1.18 25.93 6.87
CA ARG A 167 0.97 26.93 5.82
C ARG A 167 -0.24 26.58 4.95
N GLU A 168 -0.28 25.36 4.41
CA GLU A 168 -1.37 24.90 3.54
C GLU A 168 -2.68 24.77 4.34
N ARG A 169 -2.61 24.29 5.59
CA ARG A 169 -3.76 24.15 6.49
C ARG A 169 -4.44 25.48 6.86
N LYS A 170 -3.70 26.60 6.83
CA LYS A 170 -4.24 27.96 7.07
C LYS A 170 -4.74 28.64 5.79
N HIS A 171 -4.65 27.98 4.65
CA HIS A 171 -5.09 28.54 3.38
C HIS A 171 -6.61 28.43 3.22
N ALA A 172 -7.23 29.38 2.52
CA ALA A 172 -8.68 29.45 2.32
C ALA A 172 -9.27 28.17 1.69
N HIS A 173 -8.55 27.49 0.79
CA HIS A 173 -9.00 26.22 0.22
C HIS A 173 -9.07 25.10 1.27
N PHE A 174 -8.12 25.04 2.21
CA PHE A 174 -8.17 24.05 3.29
C PHE A 174 -9.21 24.41 4.35
N GLU A 175 -9.41 25.68 4.66
CA GLU A 175 -10.51 26.14 5.52
C GLU A 175 -11.87 25.80 4.89
N HIS A 176 -12.03 25.97 3.58
CA HIS A 176 -13.22 25.54 2.86
C HIS A 176 -13.43 24.02 2.94
N ALA A 177 -12.39 23.23 2.69
CA ALA A 177 -12.44 21.78 2.84
C ALA A 177 -12.83 21.36 4.27
N THR A 178 -12.30 22.06 5.28
CA THR A 178 -12.65 21.84 6.69
C THR A 178 -14.13 22.13 6.96
N GLY A 179 -14.67 23.22 6.39
CA GLY A 179 -16.10 23.53 6.44
C GLY A 179 -16.96 22.42 5.83
N VAL A 180 -16.60 21.94 4.64
CA VAL A 180 -17.28 20.83 3.97
C VAL A 180 -17.19 19.54 4.79
N TRP A 181 -16.03 19.26 5.40
CA TRP A 181 -15.87 18.10 6.28
C TRP A 181 -16.78 18.17 7.51
N ASN A 182 -16.88 19.33 8.16
CA ASN A 182 -17.76 19.50 9.32
C ASN A 182 -19.23 19.21 8.98
N GLU A 183 -19.70 19.59 7.79
CA GLU A 183 -21.05 19.22 7.32
C GLU A 183 -21.16 17.71 7.01
N LEU A 184 -20.10 17.11 6.45
CA LEU A 184 -20.07 15.69 6.12
C LEU A 184 -20.02 14.80 7.36
N ARG A 185 -19.38 15.27 8.43
CA ARG A 185 -19.17 14.52 9.69
C ARG A 185 -20.49 14.00 10.25
N ASP A 186 -21.54 14.82 10.27
CA ASP A 186 -22.86 14.43 10.79
C ASP A 186 -23.48 13.28 9.97
N TYR A 187 -23.31 13.29 8.64
CA TYR A 187 -23.78 12.17 7.80
C TYR A 187 -22.96 10.90 8.01
N PHE A 188 -21.64 11.03 8.24
CA PHE A 188 -20.80 9.90 8.61
C PHE A 188 -21.21 9.32 9.97
N ASP A 189 -21.48 10.15 10.97
CA ASP A 189 -21.96 9.69 12.28
C ASP A 189 -23.28 8.91 12.16
N ALA A 190 -24.22 9.42 11.37
CA ALA A 190 -25.48 8.76 11.08
C ALA A 190 -25.27 7.40 10.37
N LEU A 191 -24.37 7.35 9.39
CA LEU A 191 -24.02 6.11 8.67
C LEU A 191 -23.36 5.08 9.58
N VAL A 192 -22.35 5.48 10.34
CA VAL A 192 -21.62 4.58 11.26
C VAL A 192 -22.57 4.03 12.31
N THR A 193 -23.39 4.88 12.91
CA THR A 193 -24.41 4.47 13.89
C THR A 193 -25.43 3.53 13.25
N GLY A 194 -25.89 3.90 12.05
CA GLY A 194 -26.71 3.09 11.14
C GLY A 194 -26.23 1.65 11.00
N LEU A 195 -25.05 1.52 10.42
CA LEU A 195 -24.44 0.25 10.08
C LEU A 195 -24.14 -0.59 11.32
N ARG A 196 -23.62 0.02 12.40
CA ARG A 196 -23.35 -0.69 13.67
C ARG A 196 -24.63 -1.27 14.28
N ARG A 197 -25.72 -0.50 14.31
CA ARG A 197 -27.00 -0.97 14.86
C ARG A 197 -27.58 -2.10 14.00
N MET A 198 -27.51 -1.96 12.68
CA MET A 198 -27.99 -2.98 11.76
C MET A 198 -27.15 -4.26 11.86
N SER A 199 -25.83 -4.15 11.96
CA SER A 199 -24.87 -5.26 12.16
C SER A 199 -25.14 -6.00 13.47
N GLY A 200 -25.21 -5.28 14.60
CA GLY A 200 -25.52 -5.90 15.89
C GLY A 200 -26.92 -6.53 15.93
N GLY A 201 -27.87 -5.98 15.18
CA GLY A 201 -29.16 -6.61 14.96
C GLY A 201 -29.05 -7.91 14.16
N MET A 202 -28.32 -7.88 13.04
CA MET A 202 -28.14 -9.03 12.15
C MET A 202 -27.53 -10.21 12.90
N GLN A 203 -26.53 -9.97 13.76
CA GLN A 203 -25.96 -11.02 14.62
C GLN A 203 -26.98 -11.75 15.51
N ARG A 204 -28.04 -11.06 15.97
CA ARG A 204 -29.11 -11.67 16.79
C ARG A 204 -30.11 -12.50 15.99
N LEU A 205 -30.07 -12.43 14.66
CA LEU A 205 -30.98 -13.15 13.78
C LEU A 205 -30.46 -14.53 13.34
N GLY A 206 -29.32 -15.00 13.89
CA GLY A 206 -28.69 -16.27 13.48
C GLY A 206 -29.55 -17.53 13.64
N ASN A 207 -30.62 -17.47 14.44
CA ASN A 207 -31.56 -18.58 14.61
C ASN A 207 -32.64 -18.67 13.52
N TYR A 208 -32.72 -17.67 12.64
CA TYR A 208 -33.69 -17.65 11.54
C TYR A 208 -33.08 -18.22 10.26
N PRO A 209 -33.89 -18.84 9.37
CA PRO A 209 -33.43 -19.41 8.11
C PRO A 209 -33.16 -18.33 7.05
N ILE A 210 -32.32 -17.34 7.38
CA ILE A 210 -31.92 -16.26 6.49
C ILE A 210 -30.79 -16.75 5.57
N PRO A 211 -30.95 -16.70 4.23
CA PRO A 211 -29.90 -17.10 3.30
C PRO A 211 -28.61 -16.28 3.53
N ASN A 212 -27.45 -16.94 3.52
CA ASN A 212 -26.12 -16.32 3.68
C ASN A 212 -26.03 -15.38 4.89
N HIS A 213 -26.69 -15.73 6.00
CA HIS A 213 -26.78 -14.89 7.19
C HIS A 213 -25.41 -14.46 7.73
N ALA A 214 -24.48 -15.42 7.88
CA ALA A 214 -23.15 -15.17 8.44
C ALA A 214 -22.35 -14.19 7.56
N ASP A 215 -22.33 -14.42 6.25
CA ASP A 215 -21.63 -13.58 5.28
C ASP A 215 -22.18 -12.14 5.29
N LEU A 216 -23.51 -12.00 5.24
CA LEU A 216 -24.17 -10.69 5.32
C LEU A 216 -23.93 -9.97 6.65
N ALA A 217 -23.88 -10.70 7.76
CA ALA A 217 -23.57 -10.13 9.07
C ALA A 217 -22.12 -9.60 9.13
N ASN A 218 -21.18 -10.35 8.55
CA ASN A 218 -19.77 -10.00 8.48
C ASN A 218 -19.54 -8.80 7.56
N ALA A 219 -20.09 -8.83 6.34
CA ALA A 219 -20.00 -7.73 5.39
C ALA A 219 -20.58 -6.43 5.97
N LEU A 220 -21.70 -6.51 6.69
CA LEU A 220 -22.28 -5.35 7.36
C LEU A 220 -21.43 -4.82 8.52
N ALA A 221 -20.80 -5.73 9.30
CA ALA A 221 -19.86 -5.34 10.34
C ALA A 221 -18.60 -4.68 9.74
N ALA A 222 -18.11 -5.20 8.61
CA ALA A 222 -16.94 -4.67 7.94
C ALA A 222 -17.21 -3.32 7.28
N ALA A 223 -18.35 -3.16 6.59
CA ALA A 223 -18.81 -1.86 6.09
C ALA A 223 -18.92 -0.83 7.22
N ALA A 224 -19.41 -1.22 8.41
CA ALA A 224 -19.47 -0.35 9.58
C ALA A 224 -18.07 0.07 10.08
N ARG A 225 -17.12 -0.87 10.15
CA ARG A 225 -15.72 -0.60 10.55
C ARG A 225 -15.02 0.30 9.53
N TYR A 226 -15.14 0.00 8.24
CA TYR A 226 -14.50 0.76 7.18
C TYR A 226 -15.06 2.20 7.09
N THR A 227 -16.39 2.38 7.22
CA THR A 227 -17.00 3.72 7.27
C THR A 227 -16.50 4.52 8.47
N ALA A 228 -16.40 3.88 9.65
CA ALA A 228 -15.89 4.52 10.85
C ALA A 228 -14.39 4.87 10.75
N GLU A 229 -13.61 4.03 10.07
CA GLU A 229 -12.20 4.29 9.83
C GLU A 229 -11.98 5.48 8.89
N ILE A 230 -12.75 5.57 7.80
CA ILE A 230 -12.74 6.76 6.92
C ILE A 230 -13.06 8.02 7.72
N GLN A 231 -14.11 7.97 8.55
CA GLN A 231 -14.50 9.12 9.37
C GLN A 231 -13.38 9.53 10.33
N ARG A 232 -12.82 8.57 11.08
CA ARG A 232 -11.73 8.80 12.03
C ARG A 232 -10.50 9.39 11.35
N GLN A 233 -10.15 8.91 10.16
CA GLN A 233 -9.01 9.40 9.40
C GLN A 233 -9.23 10.83 8.91
N LEU A 234 -10.42 11.13 8.38
CA LEU A 234 -10.78 12.50 7.99
C LEU A 234 -10.83 13.44 9.21
N ASP A 235 -11.33 12.97 10.35
CA ASP A 235 -11.26 13.73 11.61
C ASP A 235 -9.83 14.07 12.00
N ASN A 236 -8.89 13.13 11.89
CA ASN A 236 -7.48 13.39 12.15
C ASN A 236 -6.86 14.37 11.14
N VAL A 237 -7.24 14.28 9.85
CA VAL A 237 -6.76 15.18 8.81
C VAL A 237 -7.18 16.62 9.11
N PHE A 238 -8.45 16.82 9.44
CA PHE A 238 -9.05 18.15 9.65
C PHE A 238 -9.00 18.63 11.11
N ALA A 239 -8.45 17.84 12.04
CA ALA A 239 -8.19 18.29 13.39
C ALA A 239 -7.20 19.46 13.39
N ALA A 240 -7.41 20.42 14.30
CA ALA A 240 -6.52 21.55 14.53
C ALA A 240 -5.29 21.10 15.34
N THR A 241 -4.43 20.30 14.74
CA THR A 241 -3.17 19.85 15.34
C THR A 241 -2.00 20.63 14.79
N ASP A 242 -1.08 21.05 15.68
CA ASP A 242 0.25 21.51 15.29
C ASP A 242 0.99 20.33 14.64
N ASP A 243 1.48 20.50 13.40
CA ASP A 243 2.17 19.43 12.66
C ASP A 243 3.41 18.91 13.40
N LYS A 244 3.98 19.71 14.31
CA LYS A 244 5.14 19.29 15.12
C LYS A 244 4.81 18.28 16.21
N ALA A 245 3.54 18.19 16.63
CA ALA A 245 3.10 17.27 17.66
C ALA A 245 2.55 15.95 17.09
N SER A 246 2.27 15.90 15.78
CA SER A 246 1.74 14.73 15.11
C SER A 246 2.86 13.84 14.58
N ASN A 247 2.82 12.54 14.93
CA ASN A 247 3.65 11.53 14.26
C ASN A 247 3.18 11.28 12.81
N ASN A 248 1.98 11.71 12.43
CA ASN A 248 1.43 11.48 11.11
C ASN A 248 1.80 12.60 10.12
N ILE A 249 2.21 12.20 8.92
CA ILE A 249 2.43 13.05 7.75
C ILE A 249 1.22 12.95 6.83
N LEU A 250 0.71 14.11 6.43
CA LEU A 250 -0.43 14.24 5.52
C LEU A 250 0.02 14.87 4.23
N TRP A 251 -0.41 14.30 3.10
CA TRP A 251 -0.11 14.85 1.78
C TRP A 251 -1.21 14.54 0.77
N LEU A 252 -1.25 15.35 -0.28
CA LEU A 252 -2.10 15.14 -1.44
C LEU A 252 -1.23 14.72 -2.62
N THR A 253 -1.72 13.78 -3.42
CA THR A 253 -1.14 13.49 -4.75
C THR A 253 -2.22 13.68 -5.80
N ARG A 254 -1.84 13.92 -7.06
CA ARG A 254 -2.79 14.00 -8.17
C ARG A 254 -2.58 12.84 -9.13
N SER A 255 -3.61 12.03 -9.34
CA SER A 255 -3.55 10.84 -10.19
C SER A 255 -4.54 10.98 -11.35
N GLY A 256 -4.06 11.47 -12.51
CA GLY A 256 -4.80 11.52 -13.78
C GLY A 256 -6.31 11.71 -13.64
N GLU A 257 -7.08 10.72 -14.09
CA GLU A 257 -8.55 10.71 -14.07
C GLU A 257 -9.19 10.53 -12.68
N ARG A 258 -8.42 10.10 -11.66
CA ARG A 258 -8.92 9.88 -10.29
C ARG A 258 -8.98 11.18 -9.46
N GLY A 259 -8.36 12.25 -9.94
CA GLY A 259 -8.27 13.52 -9.21
C GLY A 259 -7.22 13.48 -8.10
N VAL A 260 -7.46 14.23 -7.02
CA VAL A 260 -6.58 14.20 -5.84
C VAL A 260 -6.85 12.99 -4.95
N VAL A 261 -5.75 12.43 -4.44
CA VAL A 261 -5.74 11.37 -3.43
C VAL A 261 -5.17 11.97 -2.15
N LEU A 262 -5.92 11.86 -1.07
CA LEU A 262 -5.48 12.22 0.29
C LEU A 262 -4.74 11.04 0.90
N HIS A 263 -3.57 11.30 1.47
CA HIS A 263 -2.74 10.31 2.16
C HIS A 263 -2.44 10.73 3.59
N ASN A 264 -2.41 9.74 4.48
CA ASN A 264 -2.03 9.88 5.88
C ASN A 264 -1.15 8.68 6.30
N ALA A 265 0.06 8.92 6.78
CA ALA A 265 0.95 7.86 7.24
C ALA A 265 1.84 8.31 8.40
N PRO A 266 2.23 7.41 9.33
CA PRO A 266 3.17 7.74 10.40
C PRO A 266 4.58 8.00 9.84
N ALA A 267 5.26 9.01 10.38
CA ALA A 267 6.66 9.34 10.08
C ALA A 267 7.62 8.38 10.77
N HIS A 268 7.28 7.96 11.99
CA HIS A 268 8.07 7.08 12.82
C HIS A 268 7.22 5.89 13.29
N VAL A 269 7.71 4.68 13.04
CA VAL A 269 7.01 3.43 13.40
C VAL A 269 7.74 2.62 14.47
N GLY A 270 8.97 3.00 14.83
CA GLY A 270 9.81 2.22 15.74
C GLY A 270 9.15 1.84 17.06
N GLN A 271 8.49 2.76 17.76
CA GLN A 271 7.80 2.45 19.03
C GLN A 271 6.68 1.42 18.87
N LEU A 272 5.98 1.45 17.73
CA LEU A 272 4.93 0.49 17.45
C LEU A 272 5.52 -0.89 17.15
N ILE A 273 6.60 -0.94 16.38
CA ILE A 273 7.33 -2.18 16.11
C ILE A 273 7.87 -2.77 17.42
N ASP A 274 8.38 -1.93 18.33
CA ASP A 274 8.80 -2.37 19.66
C ASP A 274 7.68 -3.02 20.45
N ALA A 275 6.53 -2.35 20.57
CA ALA A 275 5.38 -2.87 21.29
C ALA A 275 4.80 -4.16 20.67
N SER A 276 4.93 -4.33 19.35
CA SER A 276 4.21 -5.40 18.61
C SER A 276 5.10 -6.57 18.19
N LEU A 277 6.41 -6.35 17.99
CA LEU A 277 7.34 -7.34 17.47
C LEU A 277 8.59 -7.55 18.33
N TRP A 278 9.12 -6.54 19.01
CA TRP A 278 10.32 -6.71 19.85
C TRP A 278 9.97 -7.21 21.25
N SER A 279 9.19 -6.40 21.98
CA SER A 279 8.81 -6.64 23.38
C SER A 279 8.02 -7.93 23.63
N PRO A 280 7.04 -8.33 22.79
CA PRO A 280 6.25 -9.53 23.04
C PRO A 280 6.94 -10.83 22.59
N LYS A 281 8.11 -10.77 21.93
CA LYS A 281 8.79 -11.94 21.39
C LYS A 281 10.01 -12.30 22.24
N SER A 282 10.23 -13.60 22.40
CA SER A 282 11.38 -14.12 23.15
C SER A 282 12.69 -13.96 22.36
N SER A 283 12.63 -14.02 21.04
CA SER A 283 13.80 -13.89 20.17
C SER A 283 13.44 -13.25 18.84
N VAL A 284 14.23 -12.26 18.42
CA VAL A 284 14.06 -11.60 17.13
C VAL A 284 15.40 -11.51 16.43
N ILE A 285 15.49 -12.03 15.22
CA ILE A 285 16.69 -11.97 14.37
C ILE A 285 16.40 -11.07 13.19
N LEU A 286 17.22 -10.03 13.01
CA LEU A 286 17.20 -9.18 11.82
C LEU A 286 18.37 -9.57 10.93
N THR A 287 18.10 -9.87 9.66
CA THR A 287 19.13 -10.19 8.67
C THR A 287 18.88 -9.39 7.37
N GLY A 288 19.95 -9.17 6.61
CA GLY A 288 19.93 -8.41 5.37
C GLY A 288 21.35 -8.02 4.94
N ALA A 289 21.55 -7.87 3.64
CA ALA A 289 22.86 -7.54 3.08
C ALA A 289 23.26 -6.06 3.30
N THR A 290 22.27 -5.18 3.51
CA THR A 290 22.43 -3.72 3.48
C THR A 290 21.94 -3.02 4.75
N LEU A 291 21.94 -3.72 5.89
CA LEU A 291 21.45 -3.19 7.18
C LEU A 291 22.31 -2.05 7.76
N ARG A 292 23.54 -1.86 7.29
CA ARG A 292 24.48 -0.88 7.84
C ARG A 292 24.50 0.41 7.02
N THR A 293 24.68 1.52 7.73
CA THR A 293 25.17 2.77 7.14
C THR A 293 26.61 2.98 7.59
N GLY A 294 27.54 2.94 6.63
CA GLY A 294 28.97 2.96 6.95
C GLY A 294 29.39 1.71 7.72
N GLN A 295 29.89 1.89 8.95
CA GLN A 295 30.36 0.79 9.81
C GLN A 295 29.38 0.42 10.93
N THR A 296 28.22 1.06 11.01
CA THR A 296 27.31 0.98 12.17
C THR A 296 25.89 0.58 11.78
N PHE A 297 25.17 -0.05 12.71
CA PHE A 297 23.74 -0.35 12.59
C PHE A 297 22.83 0.75 13.16
N THR A 298 23.41 1.84 13.65
CA THR A 298 22.72 2.92 14.39
C THR A 298 21.51 3.47 13.65
N PHE A 299 21.63 3.71 12.35
CA PHE A 299 20.53 4.24 11.54
C PHE A 299 19.30 3.32 11.54
N LEU A 300 19.51 2.01 11.34
CA LEU A 300 18.42 1.04 11.35
C LEU A 300 17.84 0.87 12.76
N SER A 301 18.71 0.73 13.77
CA SER A 301 18.27 0.53 15.15
C SER A 301 17.45 1.71 15.69
N GLU A 302 17.80 2.95 15.34
CA GLU A 302 17.05 4.14 15.74
C GLU A 302 15.66 4.19 15.07
N ARG A 303 15.59 3.91 13.76
CA ARG A 303 14.33 3.94 13.00
C ARG A 303 13.35 2.86 13.43
N LEU A 304 13.88 1.69 13.77
CA LEU A 304 13.11 0.54 14.26
C LEU A 304 12.93 0.53 15.79
N ALA A 305 13.48 1.51 16.52
CA ALA A 305 13.53 1.53 17.99
C ALA A 305 14.13 0.26 18.63
N ALA A 306 15.08 -0.39 17.97
CA ALA A 306 15.77 -1.58 18.45
C ALA A 306 16.96 -1.19 19.36
N ALA A 307 16.68 -0.88 20.62
CA ALA A 307 17.70 -0.35 21.55
C ALA A 307 18.69 -1.40 22.10
N ASN A 308 18.24 -2.65 22.30
CA ASN A 308 19.04 -3.72 22.91
C ASN A 308 19.34 -4.82 21.89
N VAL A 309 20.11 -4.50 20.85
CA VAL A 309 20.43 -5.43 19.76
C VAL A 309 21.89 -5.89 19.81
N GLU A 310 22.11 -7.19 19.80
CA GLU A 310 23.43 -7.75 19.51
C GLU A 310 23.69 -7.67 18.01
N THR A 311 24.85 -7.17 17.62
CA THR A 311 25.18 -6.94 16.21
C THR A 311 26.31 -7.84 15.75
N LEU A 312 26.15 -8.46 14.59
CA LEU A 312 27.16 -9.30 13.95
C LEU A 312 27.36 -8.85 12.50
N ILE A 313 28.62 -8.74 12.09
CA ILE A 313 28.99 -8.41 10.72
C ILE A 313 29.73 -9.60 10.15
N ILE A 314 29.14 -10.22 9.12
CA ILE A 314 29.77 -11.28 8.36
C ILE A 314 30.38 -10.63 7.12
N PRO A 315 31.72 -10.67 6.94
CA PRO A 315 32.35 -10.09 5.75
C PRO A 315 31.93 -10.87 4.49
N SER A 316 31.89 -10.18 3.35
CA SER A 316 31.64 -10.84 2.06
C SER A 316 32.71 -11.91 1.81
N PRO A 317 32.32 -13.10 1.34
CA PRO A 317 33.28 -14.16 1.00
C PRO A 317 34.02 -13.90 -0.31
N PHE A 318 33.63 -12.88 -1.09
CA PHE A 318 34.17 -12.61 -2.43
C PHE A 318 35.40 -11.68 -2.41
N ASP A 319 36.41 -12.01 -3.23
CA ASP A 319 37.57 -11.14 -3.45
C ASP A 319 37.30 -10.14 -4.57
N TYR A 320 36.60 -9.05 -4.23
CA TYR A 320 36.28 -7.99 -5.19
C TYR A 320 37.51 -7.34 -5.83
N LYS A 321 38.69 -7.37 -5.19
CA LYS A 321 39.90 -6.78 -5.80
C LYS A 321 40.34 -7.52 -7.04
N GLN A 322 40.06 -8.82 -7.12
CA GLN A 322 40.37 -9.66 -8.28
C GLN A 322 39.16 -9.87 -9.19
N ALA A 323 37.95 -9.83 -8.63
CA ALA A 323 36.72 -10.14 -9.36
C ALA A 323 35.98 -8.92 -9.93
N ALA A 324 36.32 -7.69 -9.54
CA ALA A 324 35.61 -6.49 -9.97
C ALA A 324 36.56 -5.37 -10.40
N LEU A 325 36.14 -4.61 -11.43
CA LEU A 325 36.77 -3.37 -11.85
C LEU A 325 35.85 -2.19 -11.55
N LEU A 326 36.35 -1.19 -10.82
CA LEU A 326 35.65 0.06 -10.60
C LEU A 326 36.08 1.09 -11.66
N TYR A 327 35.14 1.49 -12.51
CA TYR A 327 35.33 2.55 -13.49
C TYR A 327 34.65 3.85 -13.01
N LEU A 328 35.42 4.92 -12.88
CA LEU A 328 34.93 6.23 -12.45
C LEU A 328 35.21 7.27 -13.57
N PRO A 329 34.20 7.67 -14.36
CA PRO A 329 34.36 8.73 -15.36
C PRO A 329 34.75 10.06 -14.69
N THR A 330 35.82 10.70 -15.17
CA THR A 330 36.28 12.01 -14.67
C THR A 330 36.00 13.16 -15.62
N ASP A 331 35.40 12.88 -16.78
CA ASP A 331 35.13 13.81 -17.88
C ASP A 331 33.63 14.09 -18.08
N MET A 332 32.80 13.71 -17.10
CA MET A 332 31.37 13.97 -17.10
C MET A 332 31.07 15.32 -16.42
N ALA A 333 30.10 16.07 -16.95
CA ALA A 333 29.66 17.32 -16.33
C ALA A 333 28.98 17.05 -14.97
N GLU A 334 28.85 18.08 -14.13
CA GLU A 334 28.16 17.94 -12.86
C GLU A 334 26.63 17.78 -13.05
N PRO A 335 25.90 17.09 -12.14
CA PRO A 335 24.45 16.87 -12.28
C PRO A 335 23.60 18.13 -12.40
N ASN A 336 24.11 19.28 -11.95
CA ASN A 336 23.46 20.59 -12.12
C ASN A 336 23.51 21.10 -13.57
N GLU A 337 24.49 20.70 -14.37
CA GLU A 337 24.61 20.97 -15.81
C GLU A 337 23.78 19.98 -16.64
N ARG A 338 22.47 19.94 -16.38
CA ARG A 338 21.52 18.91 -16.84
C ARG A 338 21.76 18.38 -18.27
N SER A 339 21.82 19.27 -19.27
CA SER A 339 21.95 18.85 -20.67
C SER A 339 23.30 18.20 -20.98
N ARG A 340 24.39 18.70 -20.39
CA ARG A 340 25.73 18.14 -20.58
C ARG A 340 25.90 16.84 -19.80
N PHE A 341 25.39 16.80 -18.57
CA PHE A 341 25.40 15.59 -17.74
C PHE A 341 24.63 14.45 -18.43
N GLN A 342 23.43 14.75 -18.92
CA GLN A 342 22.59 13.78 -19.63
C GLN A 342 23.28 13.24 -20.89
N ALA A 343 23.87 14.11 -21.71
CA ALA A 343 24.64 13.68 -22.88
C ALA A 343 25.86 12.82 -22.50
N GLY A 344 26.50 13.13 -21.35
CA GLY A 344 27.59 12.33 -20.80
C GLY A 344 27.16 10.92 -20.41
N ILE A 345 26.02 10.77 -19.73
CA ILE A 345 25.44 9.47 -19.37
C ILE A 345 25.13 8.64 -20.62
N GLU A 346 24.42 9.24 -21.58
CA GLU A 346 24.04 8.57 -22.83
C GLU A 346 25.28 8.07 -23.60
N ARG A 347 26.33 8.90 -23.66
CA ARG A 347 27.60 8.53 -24.28
C ARG A 347 28.27 7.38 -23.54
N ALA A 348 28.40 7.46 -22.22
CA ALA A 348 29.06 6.45 -21.40
C ALA A 348 28.37 5.08 -21.53
N ILE A 349 27.03 5.04 -21.50
CA ILE A 349 26.27 3.78 -21.65
C ILE A 349 26.52 3.17 -23.03
N VAL A 350 26.48 3.96 -24.11
CA VAL A 350 26.72 3.45 -25.47
C VAL A 350 28.14 2.93 -25.63
N GLU A 351 29.14 3.67 -25.14
CA GLU A 351 30.55 3.27 -25.21
C GLU A 351 30.81 1.98 -24.43
N LEU A 352 30.28 1.86 -23.20
CA LEU A 352 30.40 0.65 -22.38
C LEU A 352 29.67 -0.54 -22.99
N ALA A 353 28.42 -0.36 -23.43
CA ALA A 353 27.65 -1.42 -24.06
C ALA A 353 28.32 -1.94 -25.34
N THR A 354 28.95 -1.04 -26.11
CA THR A 354 29.71 -1.43 -27.30
C THR A 354 30.98 -2.20 -26.93
N ALA A 355 31.72 -1.75 -25.91
CA ALA A 355 32.96 -2.39 -25.46
C ALA A 355 32.73 -3.77 -24.84
N LEU A 356 31.58 -3.98 -24.20
CA LEU A 356 31.19 -5.22 -23.52
C LEU A 356 30.27 -6.12 -24.37
N ASP A 357 29.94 -5.71 -25.60
CA ASP A 357 28.97 -6.37 -26.49
C ASP A 357 27.64 -6.67 -25.78
N GLY A 358 27.04 -5.64 -25.17
CA GLY A 358 25.88 -5.76 -24.27
C GLY A 358 26.30 -5.91 -22.81
N HIS A 359 25.59 -6.75 -22.05
CA HIS A 359 25.84 -7.06 -20.63
C HIS A 359 25.81 -5.85 -19.69
N VAL A 360 25.04 -4.82 -20.03
CA VAL A 360 24.97 -3.59 -19.22
C VAL A 360 23.61 -3.49 -18.53
N LEU A 361 23.64 -3.44 -17.20
CA LEU A 361 22.54 -2.96 -16.38
C LEU A 361 22.83 -1.50 -15.97
N ALA A 362 22.01 -0.55 -16.43
CA ALA A 362 22.11 0.85 -16.05
C ALA A 362 20.98 1.24 -15.10
N LEU A 363 21.35 1.71 -13.91
CA LEU A 363 20.42 2.05 -12.83
C LEU A 363 20.23 3.57 -12.72
N PHE A 364 18.98 4.01 -12.75
CA PHE A 364 18.59 5.42 -12.67
C PHE A 364 17.82 5.71 -11.38
N THR A 365 17.93 6.95 -10.89
CA THR A 365 17.14 7.46 -9.75
C THR A 365 15.82 8.09 -10.19
N SER A 366 15.56 8.21 -11.50
CA SER A 366 14.36 8.84 -12.07
C SER A 366 13.90 8.15 -13.35
N TYR A 367 12.60 7.84 -13.43
CA TYR A 367 11.95 7.33 -14.64
C TYR A 367 12.04 8.30 -15.82
N MET A 368 12.02 9.61 -15.55
CA MET A 368 12.16 10.60 -16.63
C MET A 368 13.53 10.51 -17.30
N GLN A 369 14.59 10.42 -16.48
CA GLN A 369 15.96 10.31 -16.98
C GLN A 369 16.17 8.99 -17.73
N LEU A 370 15.63 7.89 -17.19
CA LEU A 370 15.65 6.58 -17.83
C LEU A 370 14.99 6.64 -19.21
N ARG A 371 13.75 7.13 -19.32
CA ARG A 371 13.00 7.22 -20.58
C ARG A 371 13.70 8.11 -21.60
N GLN A 372 14.23 9.25 -21.15
CA GLN A 372 14.99 10.15 -22.02
C GLN A 372 16.24 9.45 -22.58
N THR A 373 16.98 8.75 -21.71
CA THR A 373 18.18 8.00 -22.09
C THR A 373 17.82 6.88 -23.08
N ALA A 374 16.79 6.10 -22.77
CA ALA A 374 16.27 5.02 -23.62
C ALA A 374 15.99 5.52 -25.05
N GLN A 375 15.21 6.60 -25.17
CA GLN A 375 14.88 7.21 -26.47
C GLN A 375 16.12 7.68 -27.24
N SER A 376 17.11 8.25 -26.55
CA SER A 376 18.34 8.77 -27.17
C SER A 376 19.28 7.68 -27.67
N ILE A 377 19.48 6.62 -26.86
CA ILE A 377 20.50 5.60 -27.16
C ILE A 377 19.98 4.43 -28.00
N SER A 378 18.68 4.17 -28.02
CA SER A 378 18.07 3.02 -28.73
C SER A 378 18.54 2.88 -30.18
N PRO A 379 18.51 3.95 -31.01
CA PRO A 379 18.91 3.82 -32.42
C PRO A 379 20.40 3.46 -32.58
N ARG A 380 21.26 3.92 -31.65
CA ARG A 380 22.70 3.67 -31.70
C ARG A 380 23.03 2.24 -31.30
N LEU A 381 22.38 1.71 -30.27
CA LEU A 381 22.55 0.33 -29.83
C LEU A 381 22.05 -0.66 -30.89
N ALA A 382 20.92 -0.36 -31.54
CA ALA A 382 20.36 -1.17 -32.62
C ALA A 382 21.32 -1.32 -33.82
N LEU A 383 22.10 -0.29 -34.16
CA LEU A 383 23.13 -0.37 -35.21
C LEU A 383 24.24 -1.38 -34.88
N GLY A 384 24.54 -1.57 -33.59
CA GLY A 384 25.48 -2.58 -33.10
C GLY A 384 24.86 -3.98 -32.90
N GLY A 385 23.55 -4.12 -33.12
CA GLY A 385 22.81 -5.35 -32.82
C GLY A 385 22.65 -5.63 -31.33
N ILE A 386 22.72 -4.60 -30.48
CA ILE A 386 22.51 -4.70 -29.03
C ILE A 386 21.06 -4.34 -28.73
N GLU A 387 20.35 -5.25 -28.08
CA GLU A 387 18.95 -5.04 -27.71
C GLU A 387 18.84 -4.07 -26.52
N MET A 388 17.84 -3.20 -26.50
CA MET A 388 17.56 -2.35 -25.35
C MET A 388 16.29 -2.82 -24.64
N LEU A 389 16.45 -3.12 -23.36
CA LEU A 389 15.38 -3.52 -22.46
C LEU A 389 15.10 -2.37 -21.50
N GLU A 390 13.86 -1.89 -21.52
CA GLU A 390 13.41 -0.83 -20.63
C GLU A 390 12.48 -1.42 -19.57
N GLN A 391 12.72 -1.10 -18.30
CA GLN A 391 11.71 -1.34 -17.28
C GLN A 391 10.41 -0.61 -17.64
N ASN A 392 9.35 -1.38 -17.90
CA ASN A 392 7.98 -0.89 -17.98
C ASN A 392 7.16 -1.46 -16.80
N ASP A 393 6.00 -0.84 -16.52
CA ASP A 393 5.12 -1.26 -15.41
C ASP A 393 4.53 -2.68 -15.60
N ALA A 394 4.73 -3.30 -16.78
CA ALA A 394 4.19 -4.60 -17.14
C ALA A 394 5.31 -5.64 -17.32
N GLY A 395 5.70 -6.27 -16.21
CA GLY A 395 6.48 -7.53 -16.25
C GLY A 395 7.96 -7.40 -15.94
N ARG A 396 8.33 -6.87 -14.77
CA ARG A 396 9.71 -6.87 -14.23
C ARG A 396 10.42 -8.22 -14.43
N GLN A 397 9.74 -9.33 -14.11
CA GLN A 397 10.33 -10.66 -14.23
C GLN A 397 10.64 -11.01 -15.69
N LEU A 398 9.73 -10.71 -16.62
CA LEU A 398 9.94 -10.95 -18.06
C LEU A 398 11.13 -10.16 -18.59
N VAL A 399 11.31 -8.91 -18.12
CA VAL A 399 12.45 -8.07 -18.50
C VAL A 399 13.77 -8.64 -17.97
N ILE A 400 13.79 -9.11 -16.72
CA ILE A 400 14.97 -9.77 -16.13
C ILE A 400 15.29 -11.08 -16.86
N ASP A 401 14.27 -11.90 -17.14
CA ASP A 401 14.43 -13.16 -17.85
C ASP A 401 14.94 -12.92 -19.28
N SER A 402 14.42 -11.90 -19.97
CA SER A 402 14.90 -11.50 -21.30
C SER A 402 16.36 -11.03 -21.27
N PHE A 403 16.76 -10.27 -20.25
CA PHE A 403 18.16 -9.84 -20.08
C PHE A 403 19.09 -11.03 -19.80
N ARG A 404 18.62 -12.00 -19.02
CA ARG A 404 19.37 -13.23 -18.72
C ARG A 404 19.52 -14.12 -19.96
N ASP A 405 18.47 -14.25 -20.76
CA ASP A 405 18.44 -15.12 -21.94
C ASP A 405 19.15 -14.47 -23.15
N ASN A 406 19.13 -13.15 -23.26
CA ASN A 406 19.86 -12.38 -24.26
C ASN A 406 20.83 -11.39 -23.61
N PRO A 407 22.04 -11.83 -23.25
CA PRO A 407 22.99 -10.97 -22.56
C PRO A 407 23.62 -9.93 -23.49
N ARG A 408 23.41 -10.03 -24.82
CA ARG A 408 23.74 -8.98 -25.80
C ARG A 408 22.71 -7.84 -25.78
N SER A 409 22.43 -7.34 -24.59
CA SER A 409 21.42 -6.32 -24.32
C SER A 409 21.88 -5.30 -23.30
N VAL A 410 21.16 -4.16 -23.25
CA VAL A 410 21.29 -3.12 -22.24
C VAL A 410 19.96 -3.01 -21.52
N LEU A 411 19.95 -3.28 -20.22
CA LEU A 411 18.79 -3.14 -19.36
C LEU A 411 18.84 -1.82 -18.61
N LEU A 412 17.82 -0.98 -18.78
CA LEU A 412 17.65 0.26 -18.03
C LEU A 412 16.60 0.04 -16.93
N GLY A 413 16.98 0.27 -15.67
CA GLY A 413 16.11 0.07 -14.52
C GLY A 413 16.14 1.23 -13.52
N THR A 414 15.09 1.37 -12.71
CA THR A 414 15.06 2.28 -11.56
C THR A 414 15.17 1.49 -10.24
N ARG A 415 14.74 2.06 -9.11
CA ARG A 415 14.88 1.49 -7.76
C ARG A 415 14.48 0.01 -7.65
N SER A 416 13.46 -0.45 -8.36
CA SER A 416 13.05 -1.87 -8.31
C SER A 416 14.06 -2.85 -8.92
N PHE A 417 15.09 -2.35 -9.60
CA PHE A 417 16.22 -3.14 -10.12
C PHE A 417 17.48 -3.02 -9.25
N TRP A 418 17.44 -2.23 -8.17
CA TRP A 418 18.59 -2.08 -7.26
C TRP A 418 18.71 -3.27 -6.28
N GLU A 419 17.61 -4.00 -6.08
CA GLU A 419 17.50 -5.07 -5.09
C GLU A 419 16.82 -6.30 -5.72
N GLY A 420 17.21 -7.49 -5.25
CA GLY A 420 16.58 -8.76 -5.64
C GLY A 420 16.81 -9.17 -7.10
N ILE A 421 17.89 -8.70 -7.72
CA ILE A 421 18.35 -9.17 -9.03
C ILE A 421 19.60 -10.00 -8.83
N ASP A 422 19.50 -11.29 -9.19
CA ASP A 422 20.62 -12.21 -9.23
C ASP A 422 20.89 -12.61 -10.69
N LEU A 423 21.95 -12.02 -11.22
CA LEU A 423 22.45 -12.28 -12.57
C LEU A 423 23.84 -12.88 -12.40
N PRO A 424 23.98 -14.22 -12.49
CA PRO A 424 25.29 -14.84 -12.46
C PRO A 424 26.13 -14.29 -13.62
N GLY A 425 27.36 -13.92 -13.31
CA GLY A 425 28.31 -13.31 -14.25
C GLY A 425 28.94 -14.28 -15.24
#